data_AF-A0A3D3UR17-F1
#
_entry.id   AF-A0A3D3UR17-F1
#
_cell.length_a   1.000
_cell.length_b   1.000
_cell.length_c   1.000
_cell.angle_alpha   90.00
_cell.angle_beta   90.00
_cell.angle_gamma   90.00
#
_symmetry.space_group_name_H-M   'P 1'
#
loop_
_entity.id
_entity.type
_entity.pdbx_description
1 polymer ?
#
loop_
_entity_poly.entity_id
_entity_poly.type
_entity_poly.pdbx_seq_one_letter_code
_entity_poly.pdbx_strand_id
1 'polypeptide(L)'
;IGLTLGGVPVVWKMIDRVTGGVWIGAIVGFVVMAAVASIQSLGVKTTAASDSLPLMFIAGIFGASAMILPGISGGYLMLVLGVYVPVLGAIDTVWEAVKSTNFSQAIPPMLTVIIPLGIGVVIGVVTVSNALKWLLARYARPTLGVLLGLLVGAVVGLWPFQEPVKPVVGQVVKGQVMTEEKITKLDKDDWPTQTFTPAAGHIAGAMGIVLVGFSVTLAIAWFSHERKAVLAGETKNSS
;
A
#
# COMPACT_ATOMS: atom_id res chain seq x y z
N ILE A 1 -6.00 0.86 -9.99
CA ILE A 1 -7.35 1.47 -10.20
C ILE A 1 -8.41 0.43 -10.55
N GLY A 2 -8.29 -0.32 -11.66
CA GLY A 2 -9.31 -1.33 -12.02
C GLY A 2 -9.53 -2.41 -10.95
N LEU A 3 -8.44 -3.03 -10.48
CA LEU A 3 -8.51 -4.05 -9.42
C LEU A 3 -9.03 -3.49 -8.08
N THR A 4 -8.61 -2.27 -7.72
CA THR A 4 -9.04 -1.61 -6.48
C THR A 4 -10.53 -1.25 -6.52
N LEU A 5 -11.01 -0.72 -7.65
CA LEU A 5 -12.45 -0.48 -7.88
C LEU A 5 -13.25 -1.78 -7.94
N GLY A 6 -12.67 -2.87 -8.44
CA GLY A 6 -13.29 -4.19 -8.43
C GLY A 6 -13.60 -4.69 -7.01
N GLY A 7 -12.88 -4.22 -5.99
CA GLY A 7 -13.18 -4.50 -4.59
C GLY A 7 -14.42 -3.80 -4.06
N VAL A 8 -14.84 -2.67 -4.65
CA VAL A 8 -15.99 -1.87 -4.19
C VAL A 8 -17.30 -2.67 -4.22
N PRO A 9 -17.69 -3.34 -5.33
CA PRO A 9 -18.88 -4.20 -5.35
C PRO A 9 -18.79 -5.37 -4.37
N VAL A 10 -17.60 -5.91 -4.13
CA VAL A 10 -17.40 -7.03 -3.19
C VAL A 10 -17.68 -6.58 -1.77
N VAL A 11 -17.06 -5.48 -1.33
CA VAL A 11 -17.30 -4.90 0.00
C VAL A 11 -18.75 -4.44 0.15
N TRP A 12 -19.33 -3.85 -0.90
CA TRP A 12 -20.73 -3.43 -0.89
C TRP A 12 -21.70 -4.59 -0.66
N LYS A 13 -21.47 -5.75 -1.30
CA LYS A 13 -22.28 -6.96 -1.11
C LYS A 13 -22.15 -7.57 0.30
N MET A 14 -21.08 -7.27 1.03
CA MET A 14 -20.92 -7.70 2.43
C MET A 14 -21.74 -6.85 3.42
N ILE A 15 -22.31 -5.73 2.96
CA ILE A 15 -23.12 -4.85 3.81
C ILE A 15 -24.58 -5.35 3.77
N ASP A 16 -24.97 -6.11 4.80
CA ASP A 16 -26.32 -6.70 4.87
C ASP A 16 -27.45 -5.66 4.85
N ARG A 17 -27.22 -4.49 5.47
CA ARG A 17 -28.17 -3.36 5.50
C ARG A 17 -27.41 -2.05 5.52
N VAL A 18 -27.76 -1.16 4.60
CA VAL A 18 -27.23 0.21 4.56
C VAL A 18 -27.90 1.03 5.66
N THR A 19 -27.15 1.35 6.72
CA THR A 19 -27.58 2.23 7.81
C THR A 19 -26.78 3.54 7.79
N GLY A 20 -27.19 4.55 8.57
CA GLY A 20 -26.43 5.80 8.70
C GLY A 20 -24.97 5.57 9.14
N GLY A 21 -24.70 4.53 9.94
CA GLY A 21 -23.35 4.15 10.33
C GLY A 21 -22.45 3.73 9.17
N VAL A 22 -22.99 3.13 8.10
CA VAL A 22 -22.24 2.79 6.90
C VAL A 22 -21.77 4.06 6.19
N TRP A 23 -22.67 5.03 6.01
CA TRP A 23 -22.35 6.31 5.37
C TRP A 23 -21.36 7.13 6.18
N ILE A 24 -21.54 7.22 7.49
CA ILE A 24 -20.58 7.88 8.39
C ILE A 24 -19.22 7.21 8.26
N GLY A 25 -19.17 5.88 8.31
CA GLY A 25 -17.93 5.13 8.09
C GLY A 25 -17.27 5.45 6.75
N ALA A 26 -18.04 5.45 5.66
CA ALA A 26 -17.54 5.74 4.32
C ALA A 26 -16.99 7.16 4.19
N ILE A 27 -17.68 8.15 4.76
CA ILE A 27 -17.18 9.53 4.78
C ILE A 27 -15.88 9.62 5.57
N VAL A 28 -15.81 9.01 6.76
CA VAL A 28 -14.59 9.00 7.59
C VAL A 28 -13.44 8.34 6.83
N GLY A 29 -13.65 7.16 6.24
CA GLY A 29 -12.62 6.46 5.46
C GLY A 29 -12.15 7.29 4.26
N PHE A 30 -13.08 7.93 3.55
CA PHE A 30 -12.74 8.78 2.42
C PHE A 30 -11.90 10.00 2.84
N VAL A 31 -12.30 10.69 3.90
CA VAL A 31 -11.58 11.86 4.43
C VAL A 31 -10.18 11.46 4.91
N VAL A 32 -10.04 10.33 5.59
CA VAL A 32 -8.73 9.80 6.00
C VAL A 32 -7.83 9.56 4.80
N MET A 33 -8.33 8.92 3.74
CA MET A 33 -7.55 8.71 2.53
C MET A 33 -7.21 9.99 1.79
N ALA A 34 -8.15 10.93 1.70
CA ALA A 34 -7.91 12.22 1.07
C ALA A 34 -6.82 13.02 1.80
N ALA A 35 -6.81 12.98 3.14
CA ALA A 35 -5.76 13.58 3.95
C ALA A 35 -4.41 12.89 3.71
N VAL A 36 -4.38 11.55 3.71
CA VAL A 36 -3.17 10.76 3.43
C VAL A 36 -2.64 11.04 2.01
N ALA A 37 -3.51 11.18 1.00
CA ALA A 37 -3.12 11.54 -0.36
C ALA A 37 -2.61 12.99 -0.46
N SER A 38 -3.19 13.91 0.31
CA SER A 38 -2.75 15.29 0.38
C SER A 38 -1.36 15.41 1.01
N ILE A 39 -1.10 14.69 2.11
CA ILE A 39 0.23 14.64 2.74
C ILE A 39 1.26 14.01 1.79
N GLN A 40 0.85 13.00 1.00
CA GLN A 40 1.66 12.45 -0.10
C GLN A 40 2.05 13.50 -1.13
N SER A 41 1.09 14.32 -1.57
CA SER A 41 1.33 15.36 -2.58
C SER A 41 2.28 16.47 -2.10
N LEU A 42 2.35 16.73 -0.80
CA LEU A 42 3.25 17.74 -0.23
C LEU A 42 4.73 17.32 -0.23
N GLY A 43 5.02 16.05 -0.52
CA GLY A 43 6.39 15.58 -0.68
C GLY A 43 7.27 15.87 0.54
N VAL A 44 6.76 15.60 1.74
CA VAL A 44 7.47 15.86 3.01
C VAL A 44 8.88 15.27 2.93
N LYS A 45 9.87 16.17 2.84
CA LYS A 45 11.29 15.83 2.89
C LYS A 45 11.66 15.64 4.35
N THR A 46 11.49 14.42 4.87
CA THR A 46 12.08 14.07 6.14
C THR A 46 13.57 13.82 5.94
N THR A 47 14.38 14.57 6.69
CA THR A 47 15.80 14.26 6.90
C THR A 47 15.90 12.82 7.40
N ALA A 48 16.83 12.04 6.84
CA ALA A 48 17.09 10.67 7.29
C ALA A 48 17.21 10.68 8.81
N ALA A 49 16.23 10.06 9.48
CA ALA A 49 16.22 10.02 10.92
C ALA A 49 17.39 9.13 11.37
N SER A 50 18.09 9.56 12.42
CA SER A 50 19.22 8.83 12.98
C SER A 50 18.86 7.37 13.26
N ASP A 51 19.83 6.47 13.06
CA ASP A 51 19.76 5.02 13.31
C ASP A 51 19.31 4.71 14.74
N SER A 52 18.01 4.82 14.98
CA SER A 52 17.40 4.65 16.29
C SER A 52 16.55 3.39 16.24
N LEU A 53 17.00 2.37 16.99
CA LEU A 53 16.30 1.09 17.14
C LEU A 53 14.79 1.26 17.43
N PRO A 54 14.35 2.17 18.31
CA PRO A 54 12.93 2.37 18.57
C PRO A 54 12.17 2.87 17.34
N LEU A 55 12.79 3.72 16.52
CA LEU A 55 12.17 4.27 15.33
C LEU A 55 11.98 3.19 14.27
N MET A 56 12.96 2.29 14.06
CA MET A 56 12.83 1.16 13.14
C MET A 56 11.71 0.22 13.56
N PHE A 57 11.61 -0.07 14.86
CA PHE A 57 10.53 -0.85 15.43
C PHE A 57 9.15 -0.20 15.19
N ILE A 58 9.01 1.08 15.54
CA ILE A 58 7.78 1.85 15.35
C ILE A 58 7.40 1.93 13.86
N ALA A 59 8.38 2.14 12.98
CA ALA A 59 8.17 2.16 11.55
C ALA A 59 7.71 0.80 11.02
N GLY A 60 8.20 -0.30 11.59
CA GLY A 60 7.72 -1.65 11.29
C GLY A 60 6.24 -1.82 11.65
N ILE A 61 5.85 -1.39 12.86
CA ILE A 61 4.46 -1.45 13.33
C ILE A 61 3.54 -0.67 12.39
N PHE A 62 3.84 0.62 12.20
CA PHE A 62 2.97 1.48 11.41
C PHE A 62 3.02 1.13 9.91
N GLY A 63 4.20 0.82 9.38
CA GLY A 63 4.37 0.41 7.99
C GLY A 63 3.58 -0.85 7.65
N ALA A 64 3.61 -1.87 8.50
CA ALA A 64 2.80 -3.07 8.31
C ALA A 64 1.30 -2.84 8.52
N SER A 65 0.95 -2.00 9.50
CA SER A 65 -0.43 -1.58 9.75
C SER A 65 -1.06 -0.91 8.53
N ALA A 66 -0.30 -0.04 7.86
CA ALA A 66 -0.70 0.60 6.62
C ALA A 66 -0.98 -0.41 5.50
N MET A 67 -0.19 -1.48 5.38
CA MET A 67 -0.36 -2.49 4.33
C MET A 67 -1.64 -3.33 4.47
N ILE A 68 -2.23 -3.40 5.66
CA ILE A 68 -3.50 -4.12 5.87
C ILE A 68 -4.69 -3.29 5.36
N LEU A 69 -4.61 -1.96 5.46
CA LEU A 69 -5.69 -1.08 5.05
C LEU A 69 -5.65 -0.81 3.54
N PRO A 70 -6.79 -0.85 2.84
CA PRO A 70 -6.83 -0.64 1.41
C PRO A 70 -6.37 0.77 1.04
N GLY A 71 -5.41 0.86 0.12
CA GLY A 71 -4.95 2.12 -0.45
C GLY A 71 -3.86 2.86 0.32
N ILE A 72 -3.41 2.36 1.48
CA ILE A 72 -2.31 2.96 2.24
C ILE A 72 -1.01 2.17 1.98
N SER A 73 0.02 2.84 1.47
CA SER A 73 1.33 2.22 1.22
C SER A 73 2.21 2.26 2.47
N GLY A 74 2.63 1.11 2.98
CA GLY A 74 3.57 1.01 4.10
C GLY A 74 4.94 1.63 3.80
N GLY A 75 5.42 1.50 2.55
CA GLY A 75 6.69 2.13 2.12
C GLY A 75 6.61 3.65 2.10
N TYR A 76 5.46 4.23 1.75
CA TYR A 76 5.26 5.67 1.86
C TYR A 76 5.29 6.13 3.33
N LEU A 77 4.68 5.36 4.24
CA LEU A 77 4.74 5.70 5.66
C LEU A 77 6.18 5.65 6.20
N MET A 78 7.00 4.71 5.73
CA MET A 78 8.43 4.69 6.04
C MET A 78 9.20 5.88 5.45
N LEU A 79 8.81 6.36 4.27
CA LEU A 79 9.36 7.60 3.69
C LEU A 79 9.01 8.79 4.59
N VAL A 80 7.75 8.92 5.01
CA VAL A 80 7.32 9.97 5.94
C VAL A 80 8.07 9.89 7.28
N LEU A 81 8.34 8.69 7.79
CA LEU A 81 9.12 8.49 9.01
C LEU A 81 10.64 8.69 8.81
N GLY A 82 11.10 8.91 7.57
CA GLY A 82 12.51 9.14 7.25
C GLY A 82 13.40 7.89 7.34
N VAL A 83 12.80 6.69 7.46
CA VAL A 83 13.54 5.42 7.63
C VAL A 83 13.63 4.60 6.36
N TYR A 84 12.90 4.96 5.31
CA TYR A 84 12.87 4.20 4.06
C TYR A 84 14.27 4.00 3.44
N VAL A 85 15.09 5.04 3.40
CA VAL A 85 16.44 4.98 2.84
C VAL A 85 17.38 4.13 3.68
N PRO A 86 17.45 4.30 5.02
CA PRO A 86 18.17 3.36 5.89
C PRO A 86 17.76 1.89 5.71
N VAL A 87 16.46 1.62 5.55
CA VAL A 87 15.95 0.26 5.32
C VAL A 87 16.44 -0.31 3.99
N LEU A 88 16.36 0.46 2.90
CA LEU A 88 16.91 0.02 1.61
C LEU A 88 18.42 -0.23 1.69
N GLY A 89 19.18 0.67 2.29
CA GLY A 89 20.62 0.50 2.47
C GLY A 89 20.98 -0.73 3.30
N ALA A 90 20.20 -1.03 4.34
CA ALA A 90 20.37 -2.25 5.13
C ALA A 90 20.09 -3.51 4.31
N ILE A 91 19.04 -3.51 3.49
CA ILE A 91 18.71 -4.64 2.59
C ILE A 91 19.83 -4.86 1.57
N ASP A 92 20.30 -3.79 0.92
CA ASP A 92 21.37 -3.85 -0.07
C ASP A 92 22.67 -4.39 0.54
N THR A 93 23.05 -3.90 1.73
CA THR A 93 24.24 -4.37 2.46
C THR A 93 24.13 -5.85 2.81
N VAL A 94 22.97 -6.30 3.29
CA VAL A 94 22.73 -7.72 3.59
C VAL A 94 22.79 -8.57 2.31
N TRP A 95 22.22 -8.08 1.22
CA TRP A 95 22.25 -8.76 -0.08
C TRP A 95 23.67 -8.93 -0.63
N GLU A 96 24.49 -7.88 -0.56
CA GLU A 96 25.91 -7.92 -0.94
C GLU A 96 26.73 -8.86 -0.05
N ALA A 97 26.47 -8.85 1.26
CA ALA A 97 27.12 -9.75 2.21
C ALA A 97 26.80 -11.23 1.92
N VAL A 98 25.55 -11.54 1.53
CA VAL A 98 25.16 -12.89 1.11
C VAL A 98 25.86 -13.29 -0.18
N LYS A 99 25.92 -12.40 -1.19
CA LYS A 99 26.60 -12.68 -2.47
C LYS A 99 28.11 -12.89 -2.31
N SER A 100 28.74 -12.12 -1.45
CA SER A 100 30.18 -12.19 -1.19
C SER A 100 30.57 -13.26 -0.17
N THR A 101 29.60 -14.02 0.38
CA THR A 101 29.79 -14.96 1.49
C THR A 101 30.43 -14.34 2.74
N ASN A 102 30.43 -13.01 2.85
CA ASN A 102 30.99 -12.27 3.96
C ASN A 102 29.89 -11.82 4.93
N PHE A 103 29.40 -12.78 5.72
CA PHE A 103 28.30 -12.55 6.66
C PHE A 103 28.62 -11.54 7.77
N SER A 104 29.89 -11.26 8.05
CA SER A 104 30.30 -10.27 9.06
C SER A 104 29.75 -8.87 8.72
N GLN A 105 29.66 -8.53 7.44
CA GLN A 105 29.12 -7.24 6.98
C GLN A 105 27.59 -7.15 7.10
N ALA A 106 26.88 -8.28 7.15
CA ALA A 106 25.42 -8.31 7.34
C ALA A 106 25.00 -8.12 8.80
N ILE A 107 25.87 -8.44 9.77
CA ILE A 107 25.50 -8.45 11.20
C ILE A 107 25.03 -7.07 11.68
N PRO A 108 25.77 -5.96 11.43
CA PRO A 108 25.35 -4.64 11.89
C PRO A 108 23.95 -4.22 11.39
N PRO A 109 23.67 -4.18 10.05
CA PRO A 109 22.35 -3.76 9.56
C PRO A 109 21.23 -4.72 9.95
N MET A 110 21.53 -6.03 10.13
CA MET A 110 20.53 -6.97 10.65
C MET A 110 20.07 -6.60 12.05
N LEU A 111 21.00 -6.30 12.96
CA LEU A 111 20.68 -5.99 14.36
C LEU A 111 20.08 -4.60 14.53
N THR A 112 20.52 -3.61 13.75
CA THR A 112 20.09 -2.21 13.93
C THR A 112 18.85 -1.84 13.14
N VAL A 113 18.58 -2.52 12.02
CA VAL A 113 17.48 -2.16 11.12
C VAL A 113 16.53 -3.32 10.91
N ILE A 114 17.01 -4.44 10.34
CA ILE A 114 16.12 -5.50 9.83
C ILE A 114 15.35 -6.20 10.95
N ILE A 115 16.01 -6.58 12.04
CA ILE A 115 15.37 -7.28 13.16
C ILE A 115 14.35 -6.39 13.88
N PRO A 116 14.69 -5.16 14.34
CA PRO A 116 13.71 -4.28 14.97
C PRO A 116 12.51 -3.98 14.06
N LEU A 117 12.77 -3.67 12.79
CA LEU A 117 11.74 -3.45 11.79
C LEU A 117 10.86 -4.69 11.64
N GLY A 118 11.47 -5.86 11.48
CA GLY A 118 10.77 -7.14 11.29
C GLY A 118 9.89 -7.52 12.48
N ILE A 119 10.38 -7.34 13.71
CA ILE A 119 9.57 -7.54 14.93
C ILE A 119 8.40 -6.54 14.93
N GLY A 120 8.66 -5.28 14.60
CA GLY A 120 7.63 -4.25 14.47
C GLY A 120 6.56 -4.65 13.45
N VAL A 121 6.96 -5.15 12.29
CA VAL A 121 6.06 -5.64 11.24
C VAL A 121 5.16 -6.75 11.76
N VAL A 122 5.72 -7.78 12.41
CA VAL A 122 4.95 -8.90 12.94
C VAL A 122 3.92 -8.40 13.96
N ILE A 123 4.34 -7.56 14.91
CA ILE A 123 3.45 -7.00 15.93
C ILE A 123 2.37 -6.12 15.29
N GLY A 124 2.72 -5.28 14.32
CA GLY A 124 1.81 -4.43 13.58
C GLY A 124 0.73 -5.24 12.85
N VAL A 125 1.15 -6.28 12.11
CA VAL A 125 0.22 -7.16 11.40
C VAL A 125 -0.76 -7.83 12.36
N VAL A 126 -0.24 -8.45 13.42
CA VAL A 126 -1.07 -9.18 14.39
C VAL A 126 -2.06 -8.23 15.07
N THR A 127 -1.60 -7.05 15.49
CA THR A 127 -2.41 -6.06 16.20
C THR A 127 -3.54 -5.55 15.31
N VAL A 128 -3.24 -5.10 14.10
CA VAL A 128 -4.25 -4.53 13.20
C VAL A 128 -5.19 -5.59 12.66
N SER A 129 -4.69 -6.79 12.34
CA SER A 129 -5.55 -7.89 11.89
C SER A 129 -6.57 -8.29 12.95
N ASN A 130 -6.13 -8.39 14.21
CA ASN A 130 -7.01 -8.71 15.33
C ASN A 130 -7.98 -7.55 15.65
N ALA A 131 -7.51 -6.30 15.60
CA ALA A 131 -8.36 -5.14 15.80
C ALA A 131 -9.44 -5.04 14.70
N LEU A 132 -9.08 -5.25 13.44
CA LEU A 132 -10.01 -5.25 12.32
C LEU A 132 -11.02 -6.41 12.44
N LYS A 133 -10.56 -7.60 12.82
CA LYS A 133 -11.44 -8.74 13.09
C LYS A 133 -12.46 -8.43 14.20
N TRP A 134 -12.01 -7.82 15.29
CA TRP A 134 -12.87 -7.40 16.39
C TRP A 134 -13.87 -6.31 15.96
N LEU A 135 -13.41 -5.31 15.21
CA LEU A 135 -14.26 -4.26 14.65
C LEU A 135 -15.30 -4.81 13.69
N LEU A 136 -14.94 -5.73 12.81
CA LEU A 136 -15.90 -6.38 11.91
C LEU A 136 -16.89 -7.26 12.67
N ALA A 137 -16.47 -7.92 13.76
CA ALA A 137 -17.37 -8.74 14.58
C ALA A 137 -18.38 -7.91 15.38
N ARG A 138 -17.97 -6.76 15.92
CA ARG A 138 -18.82 -5.93 16.81
C ARG A 138 -19.50 -4.76 16.10
N TYR A 139 -18.85 -4.20 15.09
CA TYR A 139 -19.22 -2.97 14.38
C TYR A 139 -19.13 -3.15 12.85
N ALA A 140 -19.57 -4.31 12.33
CA ALA A 140 -19.48 -4.67 10.91
C ALA A 140 -19.87 -3.53 9.95
N ARG A 141 -21.02 -2.90 10.18
CA ARG A 141 -21.59 -1.88 9.29
C ARG A 141 -20.72 -0.64 9.15
N PRO A 142 -20.38 0.10 10.22
CA PRO A 142 -19.48 1.25 10.10
C PRO A 142 -18.08 0.84 9.62
N THR A 143 -17.56 -0.31 10.02
CA THR A 143 -16.24 -0.78 9.56
C THR A 143 -16.20 -1.05 8.06
N LEU A 144 -17.21 -1.75 7.50
CA LEU A 144 -17.34 -1.93 6.05
C LEU A 144 -17.51 -0.59 5.33
N GLY A 145 -18.25 0.35 5.94
CA GLY A 145 -18.32 1.74 5.48
C GLY A 145 -16.93 2.37 5.37
N VAL A 146 -16.12 2.32 6.43
CA VAL A 146 -14.75 2.85 6.44
C VAL A 146 -13.92 2.21 5.34
N LEU A 147 -13.92 0.88 5.21
CA LEU A 147 -13.17 0.17 4.16
C LEU A 147 -13.60 0.61 2.75
N LEU A 148 -14.90 0.81 2.53
CA LEU A 148 -15.44 1.33 1.27
C LEU A 148 -14.94 2.76 0.99
N GLY A 149 -14.98 3.63 2.00
CA GLY A 149 -14.47 4.99 1.92
C GLY A 149 -12.98 5.04 1.60
N LEU A 150 -12.18 4.17 2.25
CA LEU A 150 -10.75 4.04 1.98
C LEU A 150 -10.49 3.60 0.53
N LEU A 151 -11.22 2.59 0.03
CA LEU A 151 -11.08 2.11 -1.36
C LEU A 151 -11.38 3.21 -2.39
N VAL A 152 -12.46 3.96 -2.20
CA VAL A 152 -12.84 5.05 -3.11
C VAL A 152 -11.86 6.22 -3.00
N GLY A 153 -11.48 6.61 -1.78
CA GLY A 153 -10.52 7.69 -1.55
C GLY A 153 -9.14 7.40 -2.13
N ALA A 154 -8.68 6.15 -2.08
CA ALA A 154 -7.42 5.73 -2.68
C ALA A 154 -7.39 5.94 -4.21
N VAL A 155 -8.52 5.71 -4.89
CA VAL A 155 -8.62 5.93 -6.34
C VAL A 155 -8.63 7.42 -6.68
N VAL A 156 -9.35 8.22 -5.89
CA VAL A 156 -9.36 9.68 -6.07
C VAL A 156 -7.99 10.28 -5.81
N GLY A 157 -7.25 9.78 -4.82
CA GLY A 157 -5.89 10.23 -4.50
C GLY A 157 -4.85 9.99 -5.60
N LEU A 158 -5.17 9.19 -6.64
CA LEU A 158 -4.30 8.99 -7.79
C LEU A 158 -4.40 10.10 -8.85
N TRP A 159 -5.33 11.04 -8.66
CA TRP A 159 -5.42 12.25 -9.47
C TRP A 159 -4.56 13.37 -8.85
N PRO A 160 -3.83 14.19 -9.63
CA PRO A 160 -3.78 14.26 -11.11
C PRO A 160 -2.78 13.27 -11.74
N PHE A 161 -2.94 13.03 -13.05
CA PHE A 161 -2.04 12.15 -13.81
C PHE A 161 -0.59 12.61 -13.74
N GLN A 162 0.31 11.63 -13.59
CA GLN A 162 1.74 11.90 -13.49
C GLN A 162 2.54 11.09 -14.53
N GLU A 163 3.59 11.69 -15.09
CA GLU A 163 4.50 11.06 -16.05
C GLU A 163 5.94 11.03 -15.50
N PRO A 164 6.71 9.97 -15.78
CA PRO A 164 8.11 9.87 -15.34
C PRO A 164 9.00 10.86 -16.10
N VAL A 165 9.77 11.66 -15.39
CA VAL A 165 10.70 12.65 -15.92
C VAL A 165 12.12 12.32 -15.46
N LYS A 166 13.09 12.39 -16.36
CA LYS A 166 14.48 12.04 -16.05
C LYS A 166 15.02 12.91 -14.88
N PRO A 167 15.56 12.30 -13.82
CA PRO A 167 16.07 13.06 -12.68
C PRO A 167 17.31 13.89 -13.05
N VAL A 168 17.44 15.05 -12.41
CA VAL A 168 18.60 15.94 -12.57
C VAL A 168 19.65 15.62 -11.50
N VAL A 169 20.93 15.78 -11.84
CA VAL A 169 22.05 15.60 -10.89
C VAL A 169 21.86 16.50 -9.66
N GLY A 170 21.93 15.92 -8.47
CA GLY A 170 21.69 16.60 -7.20
C GLY A 170 20.24 16.61 -6.72
N GLN A 171 19.28 16.15 -7.52
CA GLN A 171 17.89 15.99 -7.08
C GLN A 171 17.78 14.82 -6.08
N VAL A 172 16.94 14.97 -5.05
CA VAL A 172 16.63 13.85 -4.14
C VAL A 172 15.36 13.15 -4.65
N VAL A 173 15.48 11.88 -5.06
CA VAL A 173 14.36 11.04 -5.52
C VAL A 173 14.29 9.80 -4.64
N LYS A 174 13.10 9.50 -4.09
CA LYS A 174 12.88 8.41 -3.11
C LYS A 174 13.88 8.43 -1.93
N GLY A 175 14.28 9.63 -1.51
CA GLY A 175 15.23 9.86 -0.42
C GLY A 175 16.71 9.63 -0.77
N GLN A 176 17.04 9.31 -2.03
CA GLN A 176 18.42 9.21 -2.50
C GLN A 176 18.82 10.43 -3.32
N VAL A 177 20.04 10.93 -3.12
CA VAL A 177 20.63 11.97 -3.98
C VAL A 177 21.00 11.33 -5.33
N MET A 178 20.48 11.90 -6.41
CA MET A 178 20.72 11.45 -7.78
C MET A 178 22.12 11.92 -8.22
N THR A 179 23.06 10.99 -8.28
CA THR A 179 24.39 11.20 -8.90
C THR A 179 24.37 10.74 -10.35
N GLU A 180 25.28 11.22 -11.20
CA GLU A 180 25.36 10.82 -12.62
C GLU A 180 25.45 9.30 -12.81
N GLU A 181 26.20 8.63 -11.93
CA GLU A 181 26.34 7.17 -11.94
C GLU A 181 25.04 6.45 -11.53
N LYS A 182 24.24 7.03 -10.62
CA LYS A 182 22.95 6.46 -10.23
C LYS A 182 21.89 6.69 -11.29
N ILE A 183 21.86 7.87 -11.92
CA ILE A 183 20.89 8.21 -12.99
C ILE A 183 21.08 7.29 -14.20
N THR A 184 22.32 6.90 -14.52
CA THR A 184 22.61 5.99 -15.64
C THR A 184 22.27 4.53 -15.36
N LYS A 185 22.28 4.13 -14.08
CA LYS A 185 21.84 2.80 -13.61
C LYS A 185 20.35 2.73 -13.23
N LEU A 186 19.66 3.87 -13.19
CA LEU A 186 18.26 3.97 -12.78
C LEU A 186 17.35 3.52 -13.92
N ASP A 187 16.48 2.55 -13.64
CA ASP A 187 15.42 2.17 -14.58
C ASP A 187 14.44 3.34 -14.76
N LYS A 188 13.78 3.40 -15.92
CA LYS A 188 12.78 4.44 -16.23
C LYS A 188 11.62 4.44 -15.22
N ASP A 189 11.31 3.28 -14.64
CA ASP A 189 10.24 3.10 -13.65
C ASP A 189 10.53 3.77 -12.29
N ASP A 190 11.79 4.14 -12.04
CA ASP A 190 12.22 4.81 -10.81
C ASP A 190 12.38 6.33 -10.95
N TRP A 191 12.05 6.87 -12.13
CA TRP A 191 12.14 8.31 -12.38
C TRP A 191 11.11 9.10 -11.54
N PRO A 192 11.46 10.31 -11.07
CA PRO A 192 10.50 11.18 -10.42
C PRO A 192 9.37 11.54 -11.40
N THR A 193 8.17 11.76 -10.87
CA THR A 193 7.00 12.03 -11.69
C THR A 193 6.61 13.51 -11.66
N GLN A 194 6.13 14.02 -12.80
CA GLN A 194 5.56 15.35 -12.93
C GLN A 194 4.08 15.25 -13.31
N THR A 195 3.26 16.19 -12.84
CA THR A 195 1.86 16.28 -13.24
C THR A 195 1.74 16.69 -14.70
N PHE A 196 0.93 15.96 -15.45
CA PHE A 196 0.65 16.27 -16.86
C PHE A 196 -0.85 16.17 -17.14
N THR A 197 -1.28 16.82 -18.23
CA THR A 197 -2.65 16.76 -18.73
C THR A 197 -2.71 15.75 -19.88
N PRO A 198 -3.32 14.57 -19.69
CA PRO A 198 -3.33 13.56 -20.74
C PRO A 198 -4.25 13.96 -21.90
N ALA A 199 -3.78 13.68 -23.12
CA ALA A 199 -4.62 13.69 -24.31
C ALA A 199 -5.75 12.63 -24.21
N ALA A 200 -6.85 12.87 -24.93
CA ALA A 200 -8.03 12.01 -24.90
C ALA A 200 -7.74 10.52 -25.20
N GLY A 201 -6.76 10.24 -26.07
CA GLY A 201 -6.33 8.86 -26.37
C GLY A 201 -5.70 8.14 -25.17
N HIS A 202 -4.90 8.83 -24.35
CA HIS A 202 -4.33 8.25 -23.12
C HIS A 202 -5.41 7.96 -22.08
N ILE A 203 -6.41 8.84 -21.95
CA ILE A 203 -7.55 8.63 -21.07
C ILE A 203 -8.35 7.40 -21.50
N ALA A 204 -8.65 7.27 -22.79
CA ALA A 204 -9.38 6.13 -23.33
C ALA A 204 -8.62 4.81 -23.12
N GLY A 205 -7.30 4.79 -23.38
CA GLY A 205 -6.46 3.62 -23.13
C GLY A 205 -6.41 3.24 -21.64
N ALA A 206 -6.23 4.23 -20.75
CA ALA A 206 -6.23 4.01 -19.31
C ALA A 206 -7.58 3.45 -18.82
N MET A 207 -8.71 4.00 -19.31
CA MET A 207 -10.03 3.47 -19.02
C MET A 207 -10.20 2.01 -19.48
N GLY A 208 -9.66 1.66 -20.65
CA GLY A 208 -9.66 0.27 -21.14
C GLY A 208 -8.96 -0.67 -20.16
N ILE A 209 -7.76 -0.32 -19.70
CA ILE A 209 -7.02 -1.13 -18.71
C ILE A 209 -7.76 -1.21 -17.36
N VAL A 210 -8.36 -0.10 -16.92
CA VAL A 210 -9.18 -0.07 -15.70
C VAL A 210 -10.36 -1.03 -15.81
N LEU A 211 -11.05 -1.05 -16.95
CA LEU A 211 -12.15 -1.98 -17.20
C LEU A 211 -11.67 -3.43 -17.21
N VAL A 212 -10.55 -3.75 -17.86
CA VAL A 212 -9.96 -5.09 -17.83
C VAL A 212 -9.68 -5.53 -16.39
N GLY A 213 -8.99 -4.69 -15.61
CA GLY A 213 -8.71 -5.00 -14.19
C GLY A 213 -9.99 -5.19 -13.37
N PHE A 214 -11.00 -4.37 -13.60
CA PHE A 214 -12.29 -4.50 -12.93
C PHE A 214 -13.00 -5.82 -13.29
N SER A 215 -13.03 -6.17 -14.58
CA SER A 215 -13.60 -7.42 -15.08
C SER A 215 -12.90 -8.66 -14.51
N VAL A 216 -11.56 -8.63 -14.40
CA VAL A 216 -10.78 -9.72 -13.78
C VAL A 216 -11.19 -9.92 -12.31
N THR A 217 -11.30 -8.84 -11.52
CA THR A 217 -11.74 -8.95 -10.13
C THR A 217 -13.15 -9.54 -10.02
N LEU A 218 -14.07 -9.12 -10.90
CA LEU A 218 -15.43 -9.66 -10.92
C LEU A 218 -15.47 -11.14 -11.32
N ALA A 219 -14.68 -11.54 -12.30
CA ALA A 219 -14.57 -12.95 -12.70
C ALA A 219 -14.08 -13.83 -11.55
N ILE A 220 -13.04 -13.40 -10.82
CA ILE A 220 -12.53 -14.11 -9.64
C ILE A 220 -13.61 -14.22 -8.56
N ALA A 221 -14.34 -13.12 -8.29
CA ALA A 221 -15.41 -13.12 -7.30
C ALA A 221 -16.57 -14.05 -7.69
N TRP A 222 -16.91 -14.11 -8.98
CA TRP A 222 -17.93 -15.00 -9.53
C TRP A 222 -17.53 -16.48 -9.36
N PHE A 223 -16.35 -16.87 -9.84
CA PHE A 223 -15.83 -18.25 -9.69
C PHE A 223 -15.73 -18.72 -8.23
N SER A 224 -15.42 -17.81 -7.30
CA SER A 224 -15.39 -18.11 -5.87
C SER A 224 -16.79 -18.44 -5.33
N HIS A 225 -17.82 -17.78 -5.83
CA HIS A 225 -19.20 -18.01 -5.43
C HIS A 225 -19.77 -19.32 -5.98
N GLU A 226 -19.54 -19.66 -7.27
CA GLU A 226 -19.94 -20.97 -7.82
C GLU A 226 -19.34 -22.12 -7.03
N ARG A 227 -18.05 -22.05 -6.69
CA ARG A 227 -17.36 -23.14 -5.98
C ARG A 227 -17.97 -23.41 -4.61
N LYS A 228 -18.36 -22.36 -3.89
CA LYS A 228 -19.05 -22.50 -2.59
C LYS A 228 -20.46 -23.09 -2.74
N ALA A 229 -21.18 -22.71 -3.81
CA ALA A 229 -22.51 -23.24 -4.08
C ALA A 229 -22.49 -24.74 -4.44
N VAL A 230 -21.50 -25.19 -5.22
CA VAL A 230 -21.31 -26.62 -5.57
C VAL A 230 -21.01 -27.46 -4.32
N LEU A 231 -20.05 -27.05 -3.49
CA LEU A 231 -19.69 -27.76 -2.25
C LEU A 231 -20.84 -27.83 -1.23
N ALA A 232 -21.68 -26.79 -1.16
CA ALA A 232 -22.88 -26.79 -0.31
C ALA A 232 -24.00 -27.69 -0.87
N GLY A 233 -24.06 -27.90 -2.18
CA GLY A 233 -24.99 -28.84 -2.82
C GLY A 233 -24.60 -30.30 -2.61
N GLU A 234 -23.32 -30.64 -2.68
CA GLU A 234 -22.80 -32.00 -2.47
C GLU A 234 -22.96 -32.50 -1.02
N THR A 235 -22.80 -31.60 -0.04
CA THR A 235 -23.02 -31.90 1.39
C THR A 235 -24.49 -32.14 1.74
N LYS A 236 -25.42 -31.50 1.02
CA LYS A 236 -26.87 -31.67 1.25
C LYS A 236 -27.45 -32.94 0.60
N ASN A 237 -26.77 -33.51 -0.40
CA ASN A 237 -27.18 -34.75 -1.08
C ASN A 237 -26.54 -36.03 -0.48
N SER A 238 -25.68 -35.88 0.53
CA SER A 238 -24.95 -36.98 1.19
C SER A 238 -25.33 -37.19 2.67
N SER A 239 -26.38 -36.51 3.14
CA SER A 239 -26.98 -36.65 4.47
C SER A 239 -28.42 -37.11 4.37
#